data_AF-D5AD88-F1
#
_entry.id   AF-D5AD88-F1
#
_cell.length_a   1.000
_cell.length_b   1.000
_cell.length_c   1.000
_cell.angle_alpha   90.00
_cell.angle_beta   90.00
_cell.angle_gamma   90.00
#
_symmetry.space_group_name_H-M   'P 1'
#
loop_
_entity.id
_entity.type
_entity.pdbx_description
1 polymer ?
#
loop_
_entity_poly.entity_id
_entity_poly.type
_entity_poly.pdbx_seq_one_letter_code
_entity_poly.pdbx_strand_id
1 'polypeptide(L)'
;MLGLTDENEPLQAMMKDQFANYVVQKVLETCDDQQRELILSRIKVHLNALKKYTYGKHIVARVEKLVAAGERRIGTQSTYQS
;
A
#
# COMPACT_ATOMS: atom_id res chain seq x y z
N MET A 1 -18.41 18.20 18.65
CA MET A 1 -17.89 16.96 18.03
C MET A 1 -16.69 17.35 17.17
N LEU A 2 -15.49 17.28 17.73
CA LEU A 2 -14.26 17.48 16.96
C LEU A 2 -13.91 16.14 16.35
N GLY A 3 -13.92 16.06 15.02
CA GLY A 3 -13.63 14.87 14.25
C GLY A 3 -12.28 14.31 14.66
N LEU A 4 -12.28 13.03 14.99
CA LEU A 4 -11.09 12.22 15.14
C LEU A 4 -10.33 12.32 13.83
N THR A 5 -9.28 13.13 13.78
CA THR A 5 -8.38 13.21 12.63
C THR A 5 -7.81 11.81 12.44
N ASP A 6 -8.33 11.10 11.44
CA ASP A 6 -7.83 9.81 10.99
C ASP A 6 -6.36 10.04 10.64
N GLU A 7 -5.43 9.44 11.38
CA GLU A 7 -3.98 9.67 11.18
C GLU A 7 -3.51 9.32 9.75
N ASN A 8 -4.38 8.71 8.95
CA ASN A 8 -4.16 8.41 7.54
C ASN A 8 -4.70 9.46 6.58
N GLU A 9 -5.32 10.56 7.05
CA GLU A 9 -5.95 11.57 6.19
C GLU A 9 -4.99 12.14 5.12
N PRO A 10 -3.72 12.48 5.43
CA PRO A 10 -2.78 12.95 4.41
C PRO A 10 -2.41 11.86 3.39
N LEU A 11 -2.11 10.63 3.84
CA LEU A 11 -1.77 9.52 2.94
C LEU A 11 -2.98 9.16 2.06
N GLN A 12 -4.18 9.15 2.63
CA GLN A 12 -5.41 8.85 1.93
C GLN A 12 -5.74 9.92 0.89
N ALA A 13 -5.50 11.20 1.21
CA ALA A 13 -5.61 12.28 0.24
C ALA A 13 -4.60 12.11 -0.91
N MET A 14 -3.33 11.81 -0.60
CA MET A 14 -2.30 11.60 -1.62
C MET A 14 -2.62 10.44 -2.56
N MET A 15 -3.18 9.34 -2.05
CA MET A 15 -3.56 8.18 -2.87
C MET A 15 -4.71 8.47 -3.85
N LYS A 16 -5.54 9.48 -3.57
CA LYS A 16 -6.68 9.89 -4.40
C LYS A 16 -6.33 11.03 -5.36
N ASP A 17 -5.24 11.73 -5.12
CA ASP A 17 -4.80 12.89 -5.91
C ASP A 17 -4.18 12.49 -7.25
N GLN A 18 -4.35 13.34 -8.26
CA GLN A 18 -3.91 13.09 -9.63
C GLN A 18 -2.38 13.09 -9.82
N PHE A 19 -1.61 13.71 -8.91
CA PHE A 19 -0.15 13.79 -8.96
C PHE A 19 0.51 13.08 -7.78
N ALA A 20 -0.01 13.25 -6.56
CA ALA A 20 0.59 12.66 -5.38
C ALA A 20 0.49 11.12 -5.35
N ASN A 21 -0.43 10.52 -6.13
CA ASN A 21 -0.49 9.07 -6.26
C ASN A 21 0.82 8.47 -6.82
N TYR A 22 1.54 9.21 -7.67
CA TYR A 22 2.83 8.76 -8.19
C TYR A 22 3.90 8.75 -7.10
N VAL A 23 3.85 9.71 -6.16
CA VAL A 23 4.76 9.75 -5.01
C VAL A 23 4.52 8.52 -4.13
N VAL A 24 3.26 8.19 -3.83
CA VAL A 24 2.92 7.00 -3.03
C VAL A 24 3.41 5.72 -3.71
N GLN A 25 3.19 5.59 -5.02
CA GLN A 25 3.71 4.44 -5.78
C GLN A 25 5.23 4.36 -5.74
N LYS A 26 5.91 5.51 -5.84
CA LYS A 26 7.37 5.55 -5.81
C LYS A 26 7.92 5.19 -4.44
N VAL A 27 7.29 5.65 -3.38
CA VAL A 27 7.66 5.25 -2.01
C VAL A 27 7.53 3.74 -1.85
N LEU A 28 6.43 3.13 -2.31
CA LEU A 28 6.24 1.67 -2.27
C LEU A 28 7.27 0.89 -3.12
N GLU A 29 7.92 1.53 -4.08
CA GLU A 29 9.04 0.96 -4.84
C GLU A 29 10.35 1.01 -4.07
N THR A 30 10.66 2.16 -3.48
CA THR A 30 12.01 2.51 -3.03
C THR A 30 12.24 2.31 -1.54
N CYS A 31 11.18 2.21 -0.73
CA CYS A 31 11.32 1.99 0.70
C CYS A 31 11.91 0.61 1.01
N ASP A 32 12.59 0.49 2.15
CA ASP A 32 13.06 -0.80 2.66
C ASP A 32 11.88 -1.70 3.06
N ASP A 33 12.14 -2.97 3.34
CA ASP A 33 11.07 -3.93 3.60
C ASP A 33 10.25 -3.61 4.86
N GLN A 34 10.88 -3.06 5.91
CA GLN A 34 10.20 -2.70 7.16
C GLN A 34 9.27 -1.49 6.97
N GLN A 35 9.76 -0.45 6.30
CA GLN A 35 8.98 0.72 5.91
C GLN A 35 7.84 0.33 4.97
N ARG A 36 8.12 -0.55 4.00
CA ARG A 36 7.12 -1.05 3.05
C ARG A 36 5.99 -1.76 3.76
N GLU A 37 6.31 -2.67 4.68
CA GLU A 37 5.32 -3.39 5.47
C GLU A 37 4.43 -2.42 6.28
N LEU A 38 5.04 -1.43 6.93
CA LEU A 38 4.34 -0.40 7.69
C LEU A 38 3.42 0.46 6.81
N ILE A 39 3.86 0.83 5.60
CA ILE A 39 3.03 1.62 4.68
C ILE A 39 1.90 0.75 4.12
N LEU A 40 2.20 -0.49 3.75
CA LEU A 40 1.20 -1.43 3.24
C LEU A 40 0.11 -1.72 4.28
N SER A 41 0.46 -1.87 5.56
CA SER A 41 -0.55 -2.09 6.62
C SER A 41 -1.52 -0.90 6.72
N ARG A 42 -1.02 0.34 6.60
CA ARG A 42 -1.85 1.54 6.56
C ARG A 42 -2.69 1.65 5.29
N ILE A 43 -2.18 1.27 4.13
CA ILE A 43 -2.95 1.35 2.87
C ILE A 43 -4.04 0.27 2.81
N LYS A 44 -3.77 -0.93 3.35
CA LYS A 44 -4.68 -2.09 3.28
C LYS A 44 -6.08 -1.79 3.82
N VAL A 45 -6.20 -1.02 4.90
CA VAL A 45 -7.51 -0.66 5.47
C VAL A 45 -8.34 0.25 4.55
N HIS A 46 -7.69 0.94 3.61
CA HIS A 46 -8.33 1.90 2.69
C HIS A 46 -8.63 1.32 1.30
N LEU A 47 -8.19 0.09 0.98
CA LEU A 47 -8.28 -0.48 -0.38
C LEU A 47 -9.70 -0.48 -0.94
N ASN A 48 -10.70 -0.83 -0.12
CA ASN A 48 -12.09 -0.87 -0.56
C ASN A 48 -12.62 0.52 -0.93
N ALA A 49 -12.21 1.56 -0.20
CA ALA A 49 -12.56 2.94 -0.53
C ALA A 49 -11.84 3.41 -1.81
N LEU A 50 -10.55 3.09 -1.95
CA LEU A 50 -9.72 3.51 -3.08
C LEU A 50 -10.20 2.98 -4.43
N LYS A 51 -10.85 1.80 -4.47
CA LYS A 51 -11.47 1.24 -5.69
C LYS A 51 -12.51 2.18 -6.32
N LYS A 52 -13.10 3.10 -5.55
CA LYS A 52 -14.11 4.06 -6.03
C LYS A 52 -13.50 5.32 -6.67
N TYR A 53 -12.19 5.53 -6.56
CA TYR A 53 -11.52 6.75 -7.04
C TYR A 53 -10.69 6.47 -8.29
N THR A 54 -10.75 7.38 -9.26
CA THR A 54 -10.04 7.26 -10.54
C THR A 54 -8.54 6.99 -10.37
N TYR A 55 -7.89 7.69 -9.44
CA TYR A 55 -6.46 7.52 -9.17
C TYR A 55 -6.16 6.45 -8.12
N GLY A 56 -7.09 6.25 -7.16
CA GLY A 56 -6.96 5.26 -6.10
C GLY A 56 -6.82 3.83 -6.61
N LYS A 57 -7.45 3.48 -7.74
CA LYS A 57 -7.31 2.15 -8.37
C LYS A 57 -5.87 1.78 -8.74
N HIS A 58 -5.02 2.77 -9.06
CA HIS A 58 -3.60 2.52 -9.37
C HIS A 58 -2.83 2.09 -8.11
N ILE A 59 -3.17 2.66 -6.97
CA ILE A 59 -2.61 2.25 -5.68
C ILE A 59 -3.05 0.82 -5.34
N VAL A 60 -4.33 0.50 -5.53
CA VAL A 60 -4.86 -0.85 -5.29
C VAL A 60 -4.10 -1.89 -6.12
N ALA A 61 -3.99 -1.67 -7.44
CA ALA A 61 -3.25 -2.56 -8.33
C ALA A 61 -1.78 -2.72 -7.92
N ARG A 62 -1.15 -1.64 -7.45
CA ARG A 62 0.24 -1.67 -6.98
C ARG A 62 0.40 -2.52 -5.72
N VAL A 63 -0.50 -2.35 -4.76
CA VAL A 63 -0.49 -3.09 -3.49
C VAL A 63 -0.74 -4.58 -3.74
N GLU A 64 -1.73 -4.93 -4.56
CA GLU A 64 -2.03 -6.33 -4.90
C GLU A 64 -0.82 -7.03 -5.56
N LYS A 65 -0.14 -6.34 -6.49
CA LYS A 65 1.09 -6.86 -7.11
C LYS A 65 2.21 -7.09 -6.09
N LEU A 66 2.38 -6.20 -5.12
CA LEU A 66 3.41 -6.32 -4.08
C LEU A 66 3.11 -7.45 -3.10
N VAL A 67 1.84 -7.63 -2.72
CA VAL A 67 1.40 -8.74 -1.86
C VAL A 67 1.63 -10.08 -2.55
N ALA A 68 1.18 -10.24 -3.80
CA ALA A 68 1.41 -11.45 -4.58
C ALA A 68 2.89 -11.74 -4.87
N ALA A 69 3.75 -10.72 -4.91
CA ALA A 69 5.19 -10.88 -4.99
C ALA A 69 5.84 -11.24 -3.64
N GLY A 70 5.32 -10.74 -2.52
CA GLY A 70 5.73 -11.10 -1.17
C GLY A 70 5.43 -12.55 -0.84
N GLU A 71 4.22 -13.02 -1.15
CA GLU A 71 3.80 -14.42 -0.94
C GLU A 71 4.70 -15.42 -1.68
N ARG A 72 5.14 -15.07 -2.91
CA ARG A 72 6.08 -15.89 -3.67
C ARG A 72 7.47 -15.98 -3.04
N ARG A 73 7.93 -14.97 -2.29
CA ARG A 73 9.23 -14.98 -1.60
C ARG A 73 9.21 -15.85 -0.36
N ILE A 74 8.07 -15.89 0.36
CA ILE A 74 7.89 -16.74 1.54
C ILE A 74 7.78 -18.22 1.13
N GLY A 75 7.12 -18.51 0.00
CA GLY A 75 6.99 -19.88 -0.52
C GLY A 75 8.30 -20.56 -0.96
N THR A 76 9.37 -19.80 -1.20
CA THR A 76 10.68 -20.34 -1.64
C THR A 76 11.69 -20.56 -0.51
N GLN A 77 11.38 -20.18 0.74
CA GLN A 77 12.29 -20.39 1.87
C GLN A 77 12.02 -21.66 2.69
N SER A 78 10.96 -22.43 2.38
CA SER A 78 10.53 -23.56 3.22
C SER A 78 10.99 -24.95 2.76
N THR A 79 11.91 -25.09 1.79
CA THR A 79 12.38 -26.41 1.30
C THR A 79 13.83 -26.78 1.65
N TYR A 80 14.44 -26.12 2.63
CA TYR A 80 15.71 -26.61 3.20
C TYR A 80 15.62 -26.75 4.72
N GLN A 81 14.89 -27.77 5.18
CA GLN A 81 15.20 -28.36 6.47
C GLN A 81 14.77 -29.84 6.53
N SER A 82 15.81 -30.66 6.76
CA SER A 82 15.88 -32.10 7.01
C SER A 82 15.80 -33.05 5.81
#